data_AF-A0A660SSG7-F1
#
_entry.id   AF-A0A660SSG7-F1
#
_cell.length_a   1.000
_cell.length_b   1.000
_cell.length_c   1.000
_cell.angle_alpha   90.00
_cell.angle_beta   90.00
_cell.angle_gamma   90.00
#
_symmetry.space_group_name_H-M   'P 1'
#
loop_
_entity.id
_entity.type
_entity.pdbx_description
1 polymer ?
#
loop_
_entity_poly.entity_id
_entity_poly.type
_entity_poly.pdbx_seq_one_letter_code
_entity_poly.pdbx_strand_id
1 'polypeptide(L)' 'MNDKTQAAEIIRSGKAILGMELGSTRIKAVLIAPDNSSLSSGGHGWENSLIDGIWTYTMDEVWRGIASCFAELCSNV' A
#
# COMPACT_ATOMS: atom_id res chain seq x y z
N MET A 1 15.39 -22.00 -5.30
CA MET A 1 13.93 -22.01 -5.06
C MET A 1 13.36 -20.81 -5.79
N ASN A 2 12.18 -20.90 -6.40
CA ASN A 2 11.60 -19.80 -7.16
C ASN A 2 11.23 -18.64 -6.21
N ASP A 3 11.56 -17.39 -6.56
CA ASP A 3 11.34 -16.21 -5.71
C ASP A 3 9.88 -16.11 -5.24
N LYS A 4 8.93 -16.45 -6.12
CA LYS A 4 7.49 -16.47 -5.80
C LYS A 4 7.13 -17.48 -4.70
N THR A 5 7.79 -18.64 -4.67
CA THR A 5 7.53 -19.66 -3.66
C THR A 5 8.04 -19.22 -2.30
N GLN A 6 9.16 -18.51 -2.25
CA GLN A 6 9.70 -17.92 -1.03
C GLN A 6 8.81 -16.77 -0.52
N ALA A 7 8.35 -15.89 -1.40
CA ALA A 7 7.41 -14.82 -1.05
C ALA A 7 6.11 -15.37 -0.43
N ALA A 8 5.51 -16.39 -1.04
CA ALA A 8 4.29 -17.02 -0.53
C ALA A 8 4.45 -17.60 0.89
N GLU A 9 5.60 -18.21 1.19
CA GLU A 9 5.89 -18.77 2.52
C GLU A 9 6.10 -17.67 3.57
N ILE A 10 6.81 -16.59 3.21
CA ILE A 10 7.00 -15.44 4.10
C ILE A 10 5.66 -14.81 4.47
N ILE A 11 4.74 -14.70 3.51
CA ILE A 11 3.39 -14.17 3.74
C ILE A 11 2.58 -15.12 4.63
N ARG A 12 2.52 -16.41 4.29
CA ARG A 12 1.74 -17.41 5.07
C ARG A 12 2.26 -17.59 6.49
N SER A 13 3.56 -17.44 6.70
CA SER A 13 4.18 -17.50 8.03
C SER A 13 4.00 -16.22 8.86
N GLY A 14 3.36 -15.17 8.31
CA GLY A 14 3.11 -13.92 9.01
C GLY A 14 4.35 -13.06 9.22
N LYS A 15 5.44 -13.33 8.49
CA LYS A 15 6.72 -12.61 8.62
C LYS A 15 6.84 -11.41 7.68
N ALA A 16 5.94 -11.28 6.71
CA ALA A 16 5.90 -10.12 5.84
C ALA A 16 5.51 -8.86 6.63
N ILE A 17 6.10 -7.73 6.28
CA ILE A 17 5.86 -6.44 6.93
C ILE A 17 5.22 -5.50 5.89
N LEU A 18 4.08 -4.90 6.25
CA LEU A 18 3.39 -3.93 5.41
C LEU A 18 3.74 -2.51 5.86
N GLY A 19 4.34 -1.73 4.97
CA GLY A 19 4.47 -0.28 5.12
C GLY A 19 3.47 0.46 4.23
N MET A 20 2.86 1.52 4.74
CA MET A 20 1.95 2.39 3.97
C MET A 20 2.19 3.87 4.29
N GLU A 21 2.16 4.70 3.26
CA GLU A 21 2.34 6.16 3.34
C GLU A 21 1.19 6.86 2.59
N LEU A 22 0.56 7.84 3.23
CA LEU A 22 -0.48 8.68 2.63
C LEU A 22 0.15 10.03 2.25
N GLY A 23 0.80 10.10 1.08
CA GLY A 23 1.39 11.33 0.57
C GLY A 23 0.33 12.27 -0.03
N SER A 24 0.71 13.51 -0.32
CA SER A 24 -0.20 14.56 -0.84
C SER A 24 -0.72 14.32 -2.27
N THR A 25 -0.15 13.38 -3.02
CA THR A 25 -0.61 13.06 -4.39
C THR A 25 -0.77 11.55 -4.61
N ARG A 26 -0.32 10.75 -3.66
CA ARG A 26 -0.37 9.29 -3.77
C ARG A 26 -0.32 8.60 -2.42
N ILE A 27 -1.17 7.60 -2.25
CA ILE A 27 -1.03 6.57 -1.22
C ILE A 27 -0.14 5.47 -1.78
N LYS A 28 0.86 5.03 -1.03
CA LYS A 28 1.79 3.97 -1.42
C LYS A 28 1.78 2.87 -0.36
N ALA A 29 1.88 1.62 -0.79
CA ALA A 29 2.07 0.47 0.08
C ALA A 29 3.20 -0.42 -0.44
N VAL A 30 4.00 -0.96 0.47
CA VAL A 30 5.07 -1.91 0.15
C VAL A 30 5.00 -3.06 1.14
N LEU A 31 5.02 -4.28 0.62
CA LEU A 31 5.16 -5.50 1.39
C LEU A 31 6.62 -5.94 1.30
N ILE A 32 7.29 -6.09 2.44
CA ILE A 32 8.70 -6.50 2.50
C ILE A 32 8.87 -7.79 3.30
N ALA A 33 9.95 -8.51 3.01
CA ALA A 33 10.45 -9.60 3.83
C ALA A 33 11.28 -9.08 5.02
N PRO A 34 11.59 -9.93 6.02
CA PRO A 34 12.41 -9.55 7.18
C PRO A 34 13.83 -9.05 6.85
N ASP A 35 14.35 -9.36 5.66
CA ASP A 35 15.64 -8.89 5.15
C ASP A 35 15.54 -7.54 4.40
N ASN A 36 14.38 -6.88 4.45
CA ASN A 36 14.03 -5.65 3.75
C ASN A 36 13.91 -5.77 2.22
N SER A 37 13.92 -6.98 1.67
CA SER A 37 13.63 -7.18 0.25
C SER A 37 12.14 -6.91 -0.05
N SER A 38 11.87 -6.26 -1.19
CA SER A 38 10.50 -5.96 -1.63
C SER A 38 9.84 -7.24 -2.16
N LEU A 39 8.68 -7.58 -1.61
CA LEU A 39 7.83 -8.68 -2.06
C LEU A 39 6.76 -8.20 -3.04
N SER A 40 6.16 -7.05 -2.77
CA SER A 40 5.13 -6.45 -3.62
C SER A 40 4.92 -4.97 -3.28
N SER A 41 4.25 -4.24 -4.16
CA SER A 41 3.88 -2.85 -3.95
C SER A 41 2.55 -2.51 -4.60
N GLY A 42 1.89 -1.50 -4.05
CA GLY A 42 0.66 -0.93 -4.60
C GLY A 42 0.61 0.57 -4.37
N GLY A 43 -0.33 1.23 -5.04
CA GLY A 43 -0.49 2.66 -4.99
C GLY A 43 -1.91 3.11 -5.32
N HIS A 44 -2.21 4.34 -4.97
CA HIS A 44 -3.45 5.00 -5.35
C HIS A 44 -3.18 6.49 -5.52
N GLY A 45 -3.38 7.01 -6.74
CA GLY A 45 -3.30 8.44 -7.00
C GLY A 45 -4.56 9.13 -6.49
N TRP A 46 -4.40 10.29 -5.85
CA TRP A 46 -5.51 11.09 -5.35
C TRP A 46 -5.14 12.58 -5.36
N GLU A 47 -6.15 13.44 -5.27
CA GLU A 47 -6.00 14.88 -5.26
C GLU A 47 -6.76 15.46 -4.07
N ASN A 48 -6.24 16.55 -3.49
CA ASN A 48 -6.89 17.22 -2.37
C ASN A 48 -8.00 18.16 -2.87
N SER A 49 -8.89 18.51 -1.96
CA SER A 49 -9.92 19.52 -2.19
C SER A 49 -9.72 20.71 -1.27
N LEU A 50 -9.97 21.93 -1.77
CA LEU A 50 -10.00 23.14 -0.96
C LEU A 50 -11.41 23.31 -0.37
N ILE A 51 -11.59 22.97 0.91
CA ILE A 51 -12.85 23.07 1.63
C ILE A 51 -12.68 24.09 2.75
N ASP A 52 -13.52 25.12 2.77
CA ASP A 52 -13.47 26.21 3.76
C ASP A 52 -12.08 26.84 3.93
N GLY A 53 -11.33 26.95 2.82
CA GLY A 53 -9.98 27.52 2.80
C GLY A 53 -8.87 26.55 3.24
N ILE A 54 -9.17 25.27 3.46
CA ILE A 54 -8.22 24.24 3.89
C ILE A 54 -8.10 23.17 2.81
N TRP A 55 -6.86 22.85 2.42
CA TRP A 55 -6.57 21.69 1.57
C TRP A 55 -6.71 20.41 2.39
N THR A 56 -7.70 19.58 2.03
CA THR A 56 -8.04 18.39 2.80
C THR A 56 -8.46 17.22 1.91
N TYR A 57 -8.58 16.06 2.53
CA TYR A 57 -9.20 14.86 1.97
C TYR A 57 -10.36 14.49 2.88
N THR A 58 -11.47 14.06 2.29
CA THR A 58 -12.56 13.50 3.08
C THR A 58 -12.14 12.15 3.66
N MET A 59 -12.71 11.76 4.81
CA MET A 59 -12.42 10.45 5.40
C MET A 59 -12.82 9.30 4.46
N ASP A 60 -13.85 9.48 3.63
CA ASP A 60 -14.25 8.50 2.62
C ASP A 60 -13.20 8.33 1.53
N GLU A 61 -12.55 9.41 1.08
CA GLU A 61 -11.44 9.34 0.12
C GLU A 61 -10.23 8.64 0.74
N VAL A 62 -9.92 8.91 2.01
CA VAL A 62 -8.86 8.21 2.75
C VAL A 62 -9.12 6.70 2.76
N TRP A 63 -10.31 6.26 3.17
CA TRP A 63 -10.62 4.83 3.23
C TRP A 63 -10.67 4.17 1.86
N ARG A 64 -11.26 4.82 0.85
CA ARG A 64 -11.26 4.31 -0.53
C ARG A 64 -9.83 4.19 -1.09
N GLY A 65 -8.99 5.19 -0.81
CA GLY A 65 -7.61 5.20 -1.26
C GLY A 65 -6.77 4.11 -0.60
N ILE A 66 -6.89 3.90 0.71
CA ILE A 66 -6.22 2.81 1.44
C ILE A 66 -6.64 1.45 0.85
N ALA A 67 -7.95 1.24 0.68
CA ALA A 67 -8.48 -0.03 0.14
C ALA A 67 -8.00 -0.28 -1.29
N SER A 68 -8.03 0.74 -2.15
CA SER A 68 -7.54 0.63 -3.53
C SER A 68 -6.03 0.35 -3.60
N CYS A 69 -5.24 1.04 -2.78
CA CYS A 69 -3.78 0.85 -2.72
C CYS A 69 -3.42 -0.57 -2.25
N PHE A 70 -4.12 -1.07 -1.22
CA PHE A 70 -3.93 -2.42 -0.72
C PHE A 70 -4.38 -3.48 -1.73
N ALA A 71 -5.49 -3.26 -2.44
CA ALA A 71 -5.95 -4.16 -3.49
C ALA A 71 -4.93 -4.27 -4.64
N GLU A 72 -4.36 -3.14 -5.09
CA GLU A 72 -3.31 -3.15 -6.12
C GLU A 72 -2.06 -3.93 -5.64
N LEU A 73 -1.66 -3.74 -4.38
CA LEU A 73 -0.57 -4.51 -3.77
C LEU A 73 -0.88 -6.01 -3.81
N CYS A 74 -2.08 -6.44 -3.39
CA CYS A 74 -2.46 -7.85 -3.40
C CYS A 74 -2.46 -8.48 -4.80
N SER A 75 -2.83 -7.73 -5.85
CA SER A 75 -2.76 -8.20 -7.24
C SER A 75 -1.35 -8.36 -7.78
N ASN A 76 -0.35 -7.79 -7.10
CA ASN A 76 1.06 -7.81 -7.50
C ASN A 76 1.90 -8.80 -6.68
N VAL A 77 1.28 -9.73 -5.94
CA VAL A 77 1.97 -10.78 -5.14
C VAL A 77 2.22 -12.03 -5.97
#